data_AF-A0A1S3R1Y7-F1
#
_entry.id   AF-A0A1S3R1Y7-F1
#
_cell.length_a   1.000
_cell.length_b   1.000
_cell.length_c   1.000
_cell.angle_alpha   90.00
_cell.angle_beta   90.00
_cell.angle_gamma   90.00
#
_symmetry.space_group_name_H-M   'P 1'
#
loop_
_entity.id
_entity.type
_entity.pdbx_description
1 polymer ?
#
loop_
_entity_poly.entity_id
_entity_poly.type
_entity_poly.pdbx_seq_one_letter_code
_entity_poly.pdbx_strand_id
1 'polypeptide(L)'
;EALEKEANRIGGFNNYFWIGLSDRELEGDWRWVDNTTLTKTFWKQFSLEPDNNISGGVEGEDCVVMESNTHAWSDVPCDFTYRRICQMDAIPITSP
;
A
#
# COMPACT_ATOMS: atom_id res chain seq x y z
N GLU A 1 9.69 -1.92 8.68
CA GLU A 1 10.59 -3.05 9.01
C GLU A 1 10.14 -4.41 8.45
N ALA A 2 9.04 -5.03 8.90
CA ALA A 2 8.62 -6.35 8.39
C ALA A 2 8.19 -6.34 6.90
N LEU A 3 7.40 -5.34 6.51
CA LEU A 3 6.93 -5.14 5.13
C LEU A 3 8.11 -4.94 4.16
N GLU A 4 9.05 -4.06 4.51
CA GLU A 4 10.26 -3.78 3.72
C GLU A 4 11.12 -5.04 3.54
N LYS A 5 11.29 -5.83 4.61
CA LYS A 5 12.04 -7.10 4.54
C LYS A 5 11.39 -8.09 3.58
N GLU A 6 10.07 -8.23 3.63
CA GLU A 6 9.36 -9.14 2.73
C GLU A 6 9.40 -8.65 1.29
N ALA A 7 9.22 -7.34 1.05
CA ALA A 7 9.33 -6.75 -0.29
C ALA A 7 10.71 -6.98 -0.92
N ASN A 8 11.79 -6.80 -0.16
CA ASN A 8 13.14 -7.10 -0.61
C ASN A 8 13.35 -8.60 -0.91
N ARG A 9 12.72 -9.49 -0.13
CA ARG A 9 12.81 -10.93 -0.33
C ARG A 9 12.08 -11.39 -1.59
N ILE A 10 10.88 -10.86 -1.88
CA ILE A 10 10.00 -11.37 -2.96
C ILE A 10 10.07 -10.55 -4.24
N GLY A 11 10.53 -9.30 -4.17
CA GLY A 11 10.43 -8.35 -5.27
C GLY A 11 11.62 -8.30 -6.20
N GLY A 12 12.85 -8.40 -5.70
CA GLY A 12 13.97 -7.89 -6.50
C GLY A 12 13.80 -6.39 -6.80
N PHE A 13 14.52 -5.88 -7.80
CA PHE A 13 14.55 -4.44 -8.10
C PHE A 13 13.32 -3.96 -8.89
N ASN A 14 12.82 -2.76 -8.57
CA ASN A 14 11.76 -2.04 -9.32
C ASN A 14 10.37 -2.72 -9.36
N ASN A 15 9.92 -3.36 -8.27
CA ASN A 15 8.57 -3.92 -8.20
C ASN A 15 7.64 -3.03 -7.38
N TYR A 16 6.35 -3.11 -7.69
CA TYR A 16 5.28 -2.46 -6.94
C TYR A 16 4.40 -3.51 -6.30
N PHE A 17 4.07 -3.30 -5.04
CA PHE A 17 3.25 -4.20 -4.26
C PHE A 17 2.02 -3.48 -3.72
N TRP A 18 0.85 -4.04 -3.97
CA TRP A 18 -0.35 -3.70 -3.22
C TRP A 18 -0.08 -3.85 -1.73
N ILE A 19 -0.40 -2.79 -1.00
CA ILE A 19 -0.55 -2.81 0.45
C ILE A 19 -2.03 -2.62 0.80
N GLY A 20 -2.40 -2.92 2.03
CA GLY A 20 -3.81 -2.89 2.44
C GLY A 20 -4.37 -1.50 2.73
N LEU A 21 -3.87 -0.43 2.12
CA LEU A 21 -4.32 0.95 2.35
C LEU A 21 -5.14 1.44 1.16
N SER A 22 -6.29 2.08 1.44
CA SER A 22 -7.17 2.67 0.42
C SER A 22 -8.08 3.74 1.03
N ASP A 23 -8.59 4.65 0.22
CA ASP A 23 -9.63 5.63 0.58
C ASP A 23 -10.90 5.53 -0.28
N ARG A 24 -11.07 4.41 -1.00
CA ARG A 24 -12.25 4.05 -1.82
C ARG A 24 -13.63 4.31 -1.20
N GLU A 25 -13.74 4.27 0.13
CA GLU A 25 -15.01 4.51 0.81
C GLU A 25 -15.33 6.01 0.95
N LEU A 26 -14.29 6.82 1.13
CA LEU A 26 -14.37 8.26 1.31
C LEU A 26 -13.02 8.90 0.95
N GLU A 27 -12.98 9.60 -0.19
CA GLU A 27 -11.83 10.35 -0.68
C GLU A 27 -11.12 11.15 0.43
N GLY A 28 -9.82 10.92 0.59
CA GLY A 28 -8.98 11.55 1.61
C GLY A 28 -9.04 10.92 3.01
N ASP A 29 -9.93 9.96 3.27
CA ASP A 29 -9.96 9.13 4.49
C ASP A 29 -9.28 7.78 4.25
N TRP A 30 -7.95 7.76 4.33
CA TRP A 30 -7.14 6.56 4.14
C TRP A 30 -7.33 5.54 5.28
N ARG A 31 -7.79 4.34 4.92
CA ARG A 31 -8.07 3.22 5.83
C ARG A 31 -7.30 1.98 5.43
N TRP A 32 -6.81 1.26 6.46
CA TRP A 32 -6.28 -0.08 6.27
C TRP A 32 -7.42 -1.09 6.10
N VAL A 33 -7.14 -2.24 5.49
CA VAL A 33 -8.11 -3.35 5.32
C VAL A 33 -8.70 -3.89 6.62
N ASP A 34 -8.09 -3.60 7.77
CA ASP A 34 -8.61 -3.91 9.12
C ASP A 34 -9.44 -2.76 9.72
N ASN A 35 -9.75 -1.75 8.91
CA ASN A 35 -10.51 -0.54 9.22
C ASN A 35 -9.80 0.46 10.16
N THR A 36 -8.52 0.25 10.47
CA THR A 36 -7.73 1.22 11.25
C THR A 36 -7.38 2.44 10.41
N THR A 37 -7.25 3.60 11.07
CA THR A 37 -6.87 4.86 10.41
C THR A 37 -5.39 4.92 10.10
N LEU A 38 -5.05 5.61 9.02
CA LEU A 38 -3.67 5.95 8.72
C LEU A 38 -3.08 6.90 9.77
N THR A 39 -1.99 6.48 10.42
CA THR A 39 -1.29 7.30 11.43
C THR A 39 0.11 7.73 11.00
N LYS A 40 0.69 7.06 9.99
CA LYS A 40 2.02 7.36 9.47
C LYS A 40 2.03 7.14 7.96
N THR A 41 2.65 8.06 7.25
CA THR A 41 2.73 8.06 5.79
C THR A 41 4.15 7.80 5.32
N PHE A 42 4.26 7.20 4.13
CA PHE A 42 5.52 7.02 3.42
C PHE A 42 5.36 7.38 1.93
N TRP A 43 4.50 8.35 1.65
CA TRP A 43 4.22 8.82 0.29
C TRP A 43 5.47 9.29 -0.45
N LYS A 44 5.51 9.03 -1.76
CA LYS A 44 6.60 9.41 -2.66
C LYS A 44 6.64 10.92 -2.90
N GLN A 45 7.34 11.61 -2.00
CA GLN A 45 7.42 13.07 -1.95
C GLN A 45 7.87 13.74 -3.26
N PHE A 46 8.79 13.13 -4.01
CA PHE A 46 9.30 13.72 -5.26
C PHE A 46 8.23 13.82 -6.36
N SER A 47 7.23 12.93 -6.31
CA SER A 47 6.09 12.90 -7.24
C SER A 47 4.84 13.57 -6.66
N LEU A 48 4.90 14.12 -5.44
CA LEU A 48 3.79 14.77 -4.73
C LEU A 48 2.60 13.85 -4.38
N GLU A 49 2.88 12.57 -4.07
CA GLU A 49 1.83 11.61 -3.67
C GLU A 49 1.24 11.88 -2.27
N PRO A 50 -0.01 11.44 -2.01
CA PRO A 50 -0.95 10.93 -3.02
C PRO A 50 -1.51 12.07 -3.86
N ASP A 51 -1.60 11.89 -5.18
CA ASP A 51 -2.00 12.96 -6.10
C ASP A 51 -3.45 12.83 -6.62
N ASN A 52 -4.11 11.71 -6.31
CA ASN A 52 -5.45 11.34 -6.75
C ASN A 52 -5.67 11.59 -8.26
N ASN A 53 -4.85 10.95 -9.09
CA ASN A 53 -4.87 11.22 -10.51
C ASN A 53 -6.18 10.83 -11.19
N ILE A 54 -6.98 11.83 -11.61
CA ILE A 54 -8.24 11.60 -12.33
C ILE A 54 -8.10 10.93 -13.70
N SER A 55 -6.86 10.76 -14.22
CA SER A 55 -6.65 9.91 -15.40
C SER A 55 -6.97 8.44 -15.12
N GLY A 56 -7.03 8.04 -13.84
CA GLY A 56 -7.50 6.74 -13.36
C GLY A 56 -9.01 6.51 -13.49
N GLY A 57 -9.80 7.54 -13.79
CA GLY A 57 -11.26 7.43 -13.94
C GLY A 57 -12.02 8.45 -13.09
N VAL A 58 -13.33 8.23 -12.93
CA VAL A 58 -14.21 9.11 -12.15
C VAL A 58 -13.89 9.05 -10.66
N GLU A 59 -13.45 7.89 -10.18
CA GLU A 59 -13.08 7.67 -8.78
C GLU A 59 -11.66 8.17 -8.49
N GLY A 60 -10.77 8.20 -9.49
CA GLY A 60 -9.38 8.63 -9.32
C GLY A 60 -8.46 7.48 -8.92
N GLU A 61 -7.57 7.71 -7.97
CA GLU A 61 -6.55 6.76 -7.50
C GLU A 61 -6.75 6.41 -6.03
N ASP A 62 -7.50 5.34 -5.76
CA ASP A 62 -7.93 5.04 -4.38
C ASP A 62 -7.15 3.91 -3.70
N CYS A 63 -6.17 3.31 -4.38
CA CYS A 63 -5.45 2.12 -3.90
C CYS A 63 -3.94 2.36 -3.84
N VAL A 64 -3.28 1.85 -2.80
CA VAL A 64 -1.86 2.16 -2.57
C VAL A 64 -0.94 1.01 -2.95
N VAL A 65 0.11 1.36 -3.70
CA VAL A 65 1.27 0.50 -3.93
C VAL A 65 2.51 1.00 -3.20
N MET A 66 3.36 0.07 -2.78
CA MET A 66 4.70 0.35 -2.27
C MET A 66 5.75 -0.06 -3.30
N GLU A 67 6.70 0.82 -3.59
CA GLU A 67 7.86 0.53 -4.44
C GLU A 67 8.92 -0.27 -3.65
N SER A 68 9.42 -1.38 -4.23
CA SER A 68 10.34 -2.28 -3.54
C SER A 68 11.70 -1.68 -3.19
N ASN A 69 12.17 -0.69 -3.96
CA ASN A 69 13.49 -0.09 -3.75
C ASN A 69 13.49 1.05 -2.74
N THR A 70 12.52 1.96 -2.88
CA THR A 70 12.44 3.19 -2.09
C THR A 70 11.55 3.00 -0.86
N HIS A 71 10.70 1.97 -0.88
CA HIS A 71 9.60 1.76 0.06
C HIS A 71 8.60 2.91 0.11
N ALA A 72 8.66 3.82 -0.88
CA ALA A 72 7.73 4.92 -1.00
C ALA A 72 6.38 4.42 -1.54
N TRP A 73 5.33 5.14 -1.16
CA TRP A 73 3.96 4.84 -1.53
C TRP A 73 3.48 5.77 -2.64
N SER A 74 2.67 5.23 -3.53
CA SER A 74 1.85 5.98 -4.49
C SER A 74 0.44 5.42 -4.43
N ASP A 75 -0.55 6.29 -4.49
CA ASP A 75 -1.88 5.90 -4.92
C ASP A 75 -1.87 5.61 -6.43
N VAL A 76 -2.75 4.71 -6.84
CA VAL A 76 -2.93 4.27 -8.22
C VAL A 76 -4.37 3.77 -8.40
N PRO A 77 -4.87 3.64 -9.65
CA PRO A 77 -6.18 3.05 -9.90
C PRO A 77 -6.23 1.59 -9.41
N CYS A 78 -7.30 1.25 -8.72
CA CYS A 78 -7.45 -0.05 -8.07
C CYS A 78 -7.55 -1.26 -9.02
N ASP A 79 -7.81 -1.03 -10.31
CA ASP A 79 -7.92 -2.07 -11.32
C ASP A 79 -6.57 -2.50 -11.92
N PHE A 80 -5.48 -1.85 -11.51
CA PHE A 80 -4.14 -2.23 -11.93
C PHE A 80 -3.71 -3.60 -11.37
N THR A 81 -2.84 -4.28 -12.11
CA THR A 81 -2.37 -5.62 -11.75
C THR A 81 -1.00 -5.56 -11.10
N TYR A 82 -0.96 -5.62 -9.76
CA TYR A 82 0.27 -5.75 -8.98
C TYR A 82 0.28 -7.00 -8.10
N ARG A 83 1.48 -7.41 -7.67
CA ARG A 83 1.64 -8.38 -6.58
C ARG A 83 1.18 -7.74 -5.27
N ARG A 84 0.86 -8.54 -4.25
CA ARG A 84 0.37 -8.04 -2.96
C ARG A 84 1.18 -8.59 -1.80
N ILE A 85 1.34 -7.79 -0.76
CA ILE A 85 1.90 -8.24 0.53
C ILE A 85 0.80 -8.14 1.58
N CYS A 86 0.62 -9.20 2.36
CA CYS A 86 -0.36 -9.26 3.43
C CYS A 86 0.35 -9.38 4.77
N GLN A 87 -0.23 -8.80 5.82
CA GLN A 87 0.20 -8.98 7.20
C GLN A 87 -0.85 -9.78 7.95
N MET A 88 -0.39 -10.65 8.85
CA MET A 88 -1.23 -11.34 9.83
C MET A 88 -0.50 -11.41 11.16
N ASP A 89 -1.24 -11.56 12.24
CA ASP A 89 -0.65 -11.80 13.55
C ASP A 89 0.12 -13.12 13.56
N ALA A 90 1.25 -13.12 14.28
CA ALA A 90 2.00 -14.35 14.51
C ALA A 90 1.13 -15.32 15.32
N ILE A 91 0.99 -16.55 14.84
CA ILE A 91 0.27 -17.60 15.57
C ILE A 91 1.09 -17.94 16.82
N PRO A 92 0.58 -17.68 18.04
CA PRO A 92 1.30 -18.01 19.26
C PRO A 92 1.38 -19.54 19.38
N ILE A 93 2.59 -20.07 19.58
CA ILE A 93 2.74 -21.48 19.95
C ILE A 93 2.43 -21.58 21.44
N THR A 94 1.15 -21.66 21.80
CA THR A 94 0.77 -22.10 23.14
C THR A 94 1.06 -23.59 23.21
N SER A 95 2.16 -23.96 23.89
CA SER A 95 2.37 -25.33 24.35
C SER A 95 1.13 -25.80 25.14
N PRO A 96 0.62 -27.01 24.89
CA PRO A 96 -0.48 -27.58 25.67
C PRO A 96 -0.13 -27.74 27.15
#